data_AF-A0A7M2NSF0-F1
#
_entry.id   AF-A0A7M2NSF0-F1
#
_cell.length_a   1.000
_cell.length_b   1.000
_cell.length_c   1.000
_cell.angle_alpha   90.00
_cell.angle_beta   90.00
_cell.angle_gamma   90.00
#
_symmetry.space_group_name_H-M   'P 1'
#
loop_
_entity.id
_entity.type
_entity.pdbx_description
1 polymer ?
#
loop_
_entity_poly.entity_id
_entity_poly.type
_entity_poly.pdbx_seq_one_letter_code
_entity_poly.pdbx_strand_id
1 'polypeptide(L)'
;MSFSLPADVVVQRKPLSATSFEYIFRHHNLGELGRLILVSAPCGLVVTPVMFAPIGDVRNAQRKLVFEPLAQTLTDDLKKRRRKG
;
A
#
# COMPACT_ATOMS: atom_id res chain seq x y z
N MET A 1 14.87 2.55 9.15
CA MET A 1 14.48 3.21 7.89
C MET A 1 13.07 3.72 8.08
N SER A 2 12.90 5.03 8.15
CA SER A 2 11.60 5.68 8.16
C SER A 2 10.99 5.55 6.77
N PHE A 3 9.78 5.01 6.68
CA PHE A 3 9.01 5.03 5.45
C PHE A 3 8.72 6.48 5.07
N SER A 4 9.24 6.94 3.93
CA SER A 4 8.97 8.26 3.36
C SER A 4 8.27 8.11 2.01
N LEU A 5 7.19 8.85 1.83
CA LEU A 5 6.47 8.88 0.56
C LEU A 5 7.16 9.84 -0.42
N PRO A 6 7.21 9.52 -1.72
CA PRO A 6 7.54 10.48 -2.76
C PRO A 6 6.61 11.69 -2.69
N ALA A 7 7.10 12.87 -3.05
CA ALA A 7 6.32 14.12 -3.00
C ALA A 7 5.03 14.08 -3.86
N ASP A 8 5.05 13.29 -4.93
CA ASP A 8 3.92 13.15 -5.86
C ASP A 8 2.92 12.07 -5.47
N VAL A 9 3.14 11.39 -4.34
CA VAL A 9 2.31 10.28 -3.86
C VAL A 9 1.73 10.58 -2.50
N VAL A 10 0.41 10.52 -2.42
CA VAL A 10 -0.34 10.59 -1.17
C VAL A 10 -0.84 9.21 -0.77
N VAL A 11 -0.86 8.95 0.54
CA VAL A 11 -1.45 7.73 1.11
C VAL A 11 -2.59 8.10 2.02
N GLN A 12 -3.74 7.47 1.79
CA GLN A 12 -4.89 7.57 2.66
C GLN A 12 -5.11 6.24 3.39
N ARG A 13 -5.19 6.28 4.72
CA ARG A 13 -5.59 5.11 5.52
C ARG A 13 -7.09 5.15 5.76
N LYS A 14 -7.79 4.04 5.51
CA LYS A 14 -9.22 3.88 5.83
C LYS A 14 -9.45 2.59 6.62
N PRO A 15 -10.35 2.60 7.62
CA PRO A 15 -10.79 1.37 8.26
C PRO A 15 -11.67 0.58 7.28
N LEU A 16 -11.44 -0.74 7.18
CA LEU A 16 -12.31 -1.66 6.45
C LEU A 16 -13.20 -2.47 7.41
N SER A 17 -12.69 -2.76 8.61
CA SER A 17 -13.44 -3.41 9.69
C SER A 17 -12.81 -3.08 11.04
N ALA A 18 -13.30 -3.71 12.12
CA ALA A 18 -12.71 -3.60 13.45
C ALA A 18 -11.24 -4.06 13.51
N THR A 19 -10.81 -4.97 12.63
CA THR A 19 -9.46 -5.55 12.63
C THR A 19 -8.70 -5.37 11.32
N SER A 20 -9.25 -4.61 10.37
CA SER A 20 -8.63 -4.40 9.06
C SER A 20 -8.65 -2.94 8.61
N PHE A 21 -7.57 -2.57 7.91
CA PHE A 21 -7.36 -1.24 7.36
C PHE A 21 -6.90 -1.36 5.90
N GLU A 22 -7.26 -0.40 5.08
CA GLU A 22 -6.65 -0.20 3.77
C GLU A 22 -5.79 1.06 3.74
N TYR A 23 -4.66 0.97 3.05
CA TYR A 23 -3.83 2.11 2.69
C TYR A 23 -3.91 2.30 1.19
N ILE A 24 -4.55 3.37 0.73
CA ILE A 24 -4.75 3.68 -0.69
C ILE A 24 -3.66 4.64 -1.13
N PHE A 25 -2.93 4.29 -2.19
CA PHE A 25 -1.85 5.07 -2.77
C PHE A 25 -2.36 5.79 -4.02
N ARG A 26 -2.19 7.10 -4.06
CA ARG A 26 -2.55 7.93 -5.21
C ARG A 26 -1.39 8.80 -5.61
N HIS A 27 -1.08 8.80 -6.89
CA HIS A 27 -0.11 9.68 -7.52
C HIS A 27 -0.83 10.84 -8.18
N HIS A 28 -0.30 12.06 -8.07
CA HIS A 28 -0.95 13.26 -8.63
C HIS A 28 -1.27 13.12 -10.13
N ASN A 29 -0.33 12.59 -10.93
CA ASN A 29 -0.49 12.43 -12.37
C ASN A 29 -1.05 11.06 -12.84
N LEU A 30 -0.85 9.98 -12.09
CA LEU A 30 -1.23 8.62 -12.52
C LEU A 30 -2.57 8.16 -11.93
N GLY A 31 -3.11 8.94 -10.99
CA GLY A 31 -4.31 8.61 -10.24
C GLY A 31 -4.02 7.54 -9.19
N GLU A 32 -4.95 6.63 -8.99
CA GLU A 32 -4.76 5.51 -8.07
C GLU A 32 -3.66 4.56 -8.57
N LEU A 33 -2.72 4.24 -7.67
CA LEU A 33 -1.62 3.32 -7.93
C LEU A 33 -1.98 1.90 -7.46
N GLY A 34 -2.67 1.82 -6.33
CA GLY A 34 -3.03 0.57 -5.68
C GLY A 34 -3.31 0.79 -4.20
N ARG A 35 -3.50 -0.30 -3.47
CA ARG A 35 -3.79 -0.31 -2.05
C ARG A 35 -3.11 -1.46 -1.33
N LEU A 36 -2.81 -1.28 -0.05
CA LEU A 36 -2.44 -2.35 0.86
C LEU A 36 -3.60 -2.64 1.79
N ILE A 37 -4.02 -3.90 1.86
CA ILE A 37 -5.00 -4.37 2.82
C ILE A 37 -4.24 -4.98 4.00
N LEU A 38 -4.44 -4.40 5.18
CA LEU A 38 -3.93 -4.90 6.44
C LEU A 38 -5.04 -5.64 7.17
N VAL A 39 -4.78 -6.87 7.59
CA VAL A 39 -5.67 -7.65 8.44
C VAL A 39 -4.89 -8.12 9.66
N SER A 40 -5.35 -7.74 10.84
CA SER A 40 -4.85 -8.29 12.10
C SER A 40 -5.54 -9.64 12.36
N ALA A 41 -4.82 -10.73 12.14
CA ALA A 41 -5.30 -12.09 12.38
C ALA A 41 -4.65 -12.68 13.65
N PRO A 42 -5.22 -13.74 14.26
CA PRO A 42 -4.63 -14.41 15.42
C PRO A 42 -3.21 -14.94 15.17
N CYS A 43 -2.91 -15.32 13.93
CA CYS A 43 -1.58 -15.79 13.51
C CYS A 43 -0.58 -14.67 13.15
N GLY A 44 -1.01 -13.41 13.21
CA GLY A 44 -0.17 -12.25 12.94
C GLY A 44 -0.78 -11.24 11.97
N LEU A 45 0.07 -10.36 11.45
CA LEU A 45 -0.34 -9.32 10.51
C LEU A 45 -0.25 -9.84 9.07
N VAL A 46 -1.39 -9.90 8.39
CA VAL A 46 -1.46 -10.16 6.96
C VAL A 46 -1.49 -8.81 6.22
N VAL A 47 -0.58 -8.64 5.26
CA VAL A 47 -0.50 -7.46 4.41
C VAL A 47 -0.61 -7.91 2.96
N THR A 48 -1.64 -7.45 2.26
CA THR A 48 -1.91 -7.85 0.87
C THR A 48 -1.85 -6.61 -0.04
N PRO A 49 -0.86 -6.52 -0.93
CA PRO A 49 -0.82 -5.49 -1.96
C PRO A 49 -1.81 -5.80 -3.09
N VAL A 50 -2.54 -4.78 -3.52
CA VAL A 50 -3.48 -4.82 -4.64
C VAL A 50 -3.19 -3.64 -5.55
N MET A 51 -2.63 -3.90 -6.72
CA MET A 51 -2.33 -2.86 -7.71
C MET A 51 -3.62 -2.40 -8.40
N PHE A 52 -3.73 -1.10 -8.67
CA PHE A 52 -4.80 -0.56 -9.51
C PHE A 52 -4.35 -0.63 -10.98
N ALA A 53 -5.02 -1.49 -11.77
CA ALA A 53 -4.71 -1.70 -13.17
C ALA A 53 -5.99 -1.88 -14.01
N PRO A 54 -6.61 -0.78 -14.47
CA PRO A 54 -7.73 -0.84 -15.39
C PRO A 54 -7.36 -1.55 -16.69
N ILE A 55 -8.28 -2.33 -17.25
CA ILE A 55 -8.09 -2.99 -18.54
C ILE A 55 -7.90 -1.91 -19.62
N GLY A 56 -6.87 -2.07 -20.45
CA GLY A 56 -6.56 -1.15 -21.55
C GLY A 56 -5.80 0.12 -21.17
N ASP A 57 -5.45 0.35 -19.89
CA ASP A 57 -4.68 1.53 -19.50
C ASP A 57 -3.16 1.31 -19.73
N VAL A 58 -2.62 2.04 -20.70
CA VAL A 58 -1.20 1.98 -21.09
C VAL A 58 -0.23 2.39 -19.97
N ARG A 59 -0.71 3.12 -18.96
CA ARG A 59 0.11 3.59 -17.82
C ARG A 59 0.24 2.55 -16.71
N ASN A 60 -0.37 1.36 -16.85
CA ASN A 60 -0.29 0.31 -15.83
C ASN A 60 1.16 -0.10 -15.51
N ALA A 61 2.03 -0.17 -16.52
CA ALA A 61 3.45 -0.42 -16.31
C ALA A 61 4.11 0.65 -15.43
N GLN A 62 3.79 1.93 -15.67
CA GLN A 62 4.31 3.04 -14.87
C GLN A 62 3.75 3.04 -13.45
N ARG A 63 2.44 2.76 -13.29
CA ARG A 63 1.83 2.60 -11.95
C ARG A 63 2.53 1.53 -11.14
N LYS A 64 2.81 0.38 -11.78
CA LYS A 64 3.52 -0.74 -11.16
C LYS A 64 4.89 -0.35 -10.64
N LEU A 65 5.69 0.34 -11.48
CA LEU A 65 7.04 0.80 -11.12
C LEU A 65 7.06 1.74 -9.90
N VAL A 66 6.02 2.56 -9.73
CA VAL A 66 5.90 3.44 -8.56
C VAL A 66 5.33 2.68 -7.36
N PHE A 67 4.29 1.85 -7.57
CA PHE A 67 3.55 1.22 -6.49
C PHE A 67 4.32 0.10 -5.79
N GLU A 68 4.97 -0.81 -6.53
CA GLU A 68 5.64 -1.98 -5.97
C GLU A 68 6.68 -1.66 -4.89
N PRO A 69 7.64 -0.74 -5.10
CA PRO A 69 8.62 -0.42 -4.07
C PRO A 69 7.98 0.23 -2.83
N LEU A 70 6.93 1.04 -3.01
CA LEU A 70 6.20 1.67 -1.90
C LEU A 70 5.42 0.63 -1.09
N ALA A 71 4.72 -0.27 -1.77
CA ALA A 71 3.97 -1.37 -1.17
C ALA A 71 4.91 -2.29 -0.36
N GLN A 72 6.06 -2.64 -0.93
CA GLN A 72 7.07 -3.46 -0.26
C GLN A 72 7.64 -2.77 0.98
N THR A 73 8.07 -1.52 0.86
CA THR A 73 8.68 -0.78 1.97
C THR A 73 7.71 -0.60 3.13
N LEU A 74 6.45 -0.25 2.85
CA LEU A 74 5.43 -0.11 3.90
C LEU A 74 5.09 -1.47 4.53
N THR A 75 5.02 -2.53 3.74
CA THR A 75 4.80 -3.90 4.25
C THR A 75 5.89 -4.32 5.22
N ASP A 76 7.15 -4.07 4.88
CA ASP A 76 8.29 -4.42 5.72
C ASP A 76 8.33 -3.60 7.01
N ASP A 77 8.02 -2.30 6.94
CA ASP A 77 7.94 -1.43 8.11
C ASP A 77 6.82 -1.87 9.06
N LEU A 78 5.64 -2.18 8.52
CA LEU A 78 4.48 -2.63 9.31
C LEU A 78 4.75 -3.98 10.00
N LYS A 79 5.37 -4.93 9.29
CA LYS A 79 5.80 -6.22 9.87
C LYS A 79 6.86 -6.04 10.96
N LYS A 80 7.81 -5.11 10.79
CA LYS A 80 8.84 -4.80 11.80
C LYS A 80 8.23 -4.18 13.06
N ARG A 81 7.28 -3.24 12.92
CA ARG A 81 6.63 -2.59 14.07
C ARG A 81 5.85 -3.58 14.94
N ARG A 82 5.18 -4.57 14.34
CA ARG A 82 4.45 -5.61 15.08
C ARG A 82 5.32 -6.65 15.78
N ARG A 83 6.58 -6.85 15.37
CA ARG A 83 7.53 -7.74 16.06
C ARG A 83 8.15 -7.13 17.33
N LYS A 84 8.04 -5.82 17.51
CA LYS A 84 8.62 -5.08 18.65
C LYS A 84 7.60 -4.72 19.75
N GLY A 85 6.35 -5.13 19.59
CA GLY A 85 5.26 -4.87 20.54
C GLY A 85 4.66 -6.15 21.07
#